data_AF-A0A9X4PA29-F1
#
_entry.id   AF-A0A9X4PA29-F1
#
_cell.length_a   1.000
_cell.length_b   1.000
_cell.length_c   1.000
_cell.angle_alpha   90.00
_cell.angle_beta   90.00
_cell.angle_gamma   90.00
#
_symmetry.space_group_name_H-M   'P 1'
#
loop_
_entity.id
_entity.type
_entity.pdbx_description
1 polymer ?
#
loop_
_entity_poly.entity_id
_entity_poly.type
_entity_poly.pdbx_seq_one_letter_code
_entity_poly.pdbx_strand_id
1 'polypeptide(L)'
;IPVPADVVAKVGDPAYQPAMIPANTYGGQTEAVATAAIPNFLVTHSGVSDDVAYRMAKAMYDNIDTLYAAHNAAKAIKRDNAIKGMPVPLHPGAERYYKEIGLIK
;
A
#
# COMPACT_ATOMS: atom_id res chain seq x y z
N ILE A 1 -11.94 21.15 -0.11
CA ILE A 1 -11.71 21.72 -1.45
C ILE A 1 -11.04 20.64 -2.28
N PRO A 2 -11.56 20.27 -3.46
CA PRO A 2 -10.94 19.29 -4.33
C PRO A 2 -9.53 19.71 -4.75
N VAL A 3 -8.62 18.74 -4.91
CA VAL A 3 -7.30 18.93 -5.52
C VAL A 3 -7.31 18.21 -6.87
N PRO A 4 -7.50 18.94 -7.99
CA PRO A 4 -7.52 18.37 -9.33
C PRO A 4 -6.20 17.69 -9.71
N ALA A 5 -6.26 16.75 -10.65
CA ALA A 5 -5.10 15.96 -11.07
C ALA A 5 -3.95 16.80 -11.64
N ASP A 6 -4.25 17.89 -12.36
CA ASP A 6 -3.25 18.84 -12.88
C ASP A 6 -2.56 19.62 -11.76
N VAL A 7 -3.26 19.86 -10.64
CA VAL A 7 -2.67 20.47 -9.44
C VAL A 7 -1.76 19.48 -8.73
N VAL A 8 -2.16 18.21 -8.61
CA VAL A 8 -1.29 17.15 -8.05
C VAL A 8 -0.02 16.99 -8.90
N ALA A 9 -0.14 17.01 -10.23
CA ALA A 9 1.00 16.89 -11.14
C ALA A 9 2.05 18.00 -10.95
N LYS A 10 1.65 19.20 -10.50
CA LYS A 10 2.57 20.32 -10.22
C LYS A 10 3.49 20.07 -9.03
N VAL A 11 3.21 19.07 -8.17
CA VAL A 11 4.13 18.66 -7.09
C VAL A 11 5.45 18.15 -7.66
N GLY A 12 5.43 17.53 -8.85
CA GLY A 12 6.64 17.08 -9.54
C GLY A 12 7.34 15.87 -8.89
N ASP A 13 6.67 15.18 -7.97
CA ASP A 13 7.19 14.00 -7.27
C ASP A 13 6.31 12.77 -7.57
N PRO A 14 6.87 11.67 -8.11
CA PRO A 14 6.13 10.43 -8.39
C PRO A 14 5.43 9.79 -7.19
N ALA A 15 5.81 10.14 -5.96
CA ALA A 15 5.12 9.66 -4.77
C ALA A 15 3.67 10.17 -4.68
N TYR A 16 3.39 11.36 -5.23
CA TYR A 16 2.05 11.96 -5.22
C TYR A 16 1.28 11.56 -6.47
N GLN A 17 0.15 10.91 -6.26
CA GLN A 17 -0.74 10.44 -7.32
C GLN A 17 -2.13 11.05 -7.15
N PRO A 18 -2.82 11.40 -8.25
CA PRO A 18 -4.22 11.82 -8.17
C PRO A 18 -5.07 10.65 -7.68
N ALA A 19 -5.99 10.94 -6.76
CA ALA A 19 -6.91 9.98 -6.18
C ALA A 19 -8.29 10.60 -5.94
N MET A 20 -9.26 9.74 -5.60
CA MET A 20 -10.62 10.16 -5.26
C MET A 20 -10.97 9.64 -3.87
N ILE A 21 -11.46 10.53 -3.01
CA ILE A 21 -12.21 10.15 -1.81
C ILE A 21 -13.65 9.87 -2.27
N PRO A 22 -14.16 8.64 -2.19
CA PRO A 22 -15.51 8.32 -2.62
C PRO A 22 -16.57 9.15 -1.89
N ALA A 23 -17.72 9.36 -2.52
CA ALA A 23 -18.89 9.95 -1.85
C ALA A 23 -19.23 9.18 -0.56
N ASN A 24 -19.71 9.88 0.45
CA ASN A 24 -20.13 9.35 1.75
C ASN A 24 -19.00 8.68 2.55
N THR A 25 -17.74 9.01 2.29
CA THR A 25 -16.62 8.60 3.15
C THR A 25 -16.71 9.30 4.51
N TYR A 26 -17.16 10.56 4.53
CA TYR A 26 -17.37 11.36 5.74
C TYR A 26 -18.82 11.86 5.82
N GLY A 27 -19.31 12.06 7.05
CA GLY A 27 -20.65 12.63 7.27
C GLY A 27 -20.78 14.01 6.61
N GLY A 28 -21.83 14.19 5.80
CA GLY A 28 -22.08 15.44 5.07
C GLY A 28 -21.31 15.60 3.76
N GLN A 29 -20.46 14.64 3.37
CA GLN A 29 -19.78 14.64 2.07
C GLN A 29 -20.52 13.74 1.07
N THR A 30 -21.40 14.33 0.26
CA THR A 30 -22.29 13.58 -0.66
C THR A 30 -21.71 13.34 -2.06
N GLU A 31 -20.63 14.03 -2.41
CA GLU A 31 -19.98 13.94 -3.73
C GLU A 31 -18.54 13.48 -3.57
N ALA A 32 -18.03 12.68 -4.51
CA ALA A 32 -16.64 12.26 -4.49
C ALA A 32 -15.70 13.47 -4.62
N VAL A 33 -14.59 13.46 -3.87
CA VAL A 33 -13.66 14.59 -3.80
C VAL A 33 -12.30 14.17 -4.39
N ALA A 34 -11.85 14.88 -5.42
CA ALA A 34 -10.50 14.72 -5.96
C ALA A 34 -9.45 15.15 -4.93
N THR A 35 -8.38 14.38 -4.79
CA THR A 35 -7.31 14.61 -3.83
C THR A 35 -5.97 14.10 -4.37
N ALA A 36 -4.88 14.39 -3.65
CA ALA A 36 -3.63 13.66 -3.76
C ALA A 36 -3.62 12.45 -2.83
N ALA A 37 -2.89 11.40 -3.20
CA ALA A 37 -2.58 10.23 -2.38
C ALA A 37 -1.12 9.81 -2.57
N ILE A 38 -0.57 9.11 -1.56
CA ILE A 38 0.76 8.51 -1.58
C ILE A 38 0.62 7.02 -1.21
N PRO A 39 1.37 6.11 -1.84
CA PRO A 39 1.40 4.71 -1.43
C PRO A 39 2.04 4.54 -0.05
N ASN A 40 1.44 3.72 0.80
CA ASN A 40 2.01 3.35 2.10
C ASN A 40 2.80 2.06 1.99
N PHE A 41 3.96 2.01 2.63
CA PHE A 41 4.84 0.85 2.68
C PHE A 41 5.07 0.39 4.12
N LEU A 42 5.05 -0.92 4.34
CA LEU A 42 5.54 -1.53 5.59
C LEU A 42 7.04 -1.79 5.44
N VAL A 43 7.84 -1.10 6.25
CA VAL A 43 9.31 -1.13 6.16
C VAL A 43 9.93 -1.80 7.39
N THR A 44 11.12 -2.37 7.20
CA THR A 44 11.94 -2.96 8.26
C THR A 44 13.43 -2.64 8.02
N HIS A 45 14.25 -2.84 9.05
CA HIS A 45 15.70 -2.64 8.95
C HIS A 45 16.39 -3.82 8.26
N SER A 46 17.46 -3.58 7.50
CA SER A 46 18.21 -4.62 6.76
C SER A 46 18.90 -5.65 7.65
N GLY A 47 19.11 -5.32 8.93
CA GLY A 47 19.67 -6.23 9.93
C GLY A 47 18.67 -7.20 10.55
N VAL A 48 17.38 -7.12 10.20
CA VAL A 48 16.41 -8.14 10.60
C VAL A 48 16.74 -9.45 9.89
N SER A 49 16.71 -10.58 10.57
CA SER A 49 17.02 -11.86 9.92
C SER A 49 16.02 -12.17 8.80
N ASP A 50 16.49 -12.80 7.72
CA ASP A 50 15.64 -13.22 6.60
C ASP A 50 14.44 -14.06 7.05
N ASP A 51 14.62 -14.96 8.02
CA ASP A 51 13.52 -15.80 8.51
C ASP A 51 12.45 -15.02 9.29
N VAL A 52 12.82 -13.93 9.96
CA VAL A 52 11.84 -13.05 10.61
C VAL A 52 11.10 -12.26 9.55
N ALA A 53 11.80 -11.63 8.59
CA ALA A 53 11.16 -10.86 7.52
C ALA A 53 10.23 -11.73 6.65
N TYR A 54 10.65 -12.96 6.34
CA TYR A 54 9.81 -13.95 5.65
C TYR A 54 8.54 -14.26 6.43
N ARG A 55 8.67 -14.59 7.73
CA ARG A 55 7.52 -14.90 8.58
C ARG A 55 6.59 -13.70 8.75
N MET A 56 7.12 -12.48 8.81
CA MET A 56 6.32 -11.26 8.86
C MET A 56 5.48 -11.07 7.59
N ALA A 57 6.12 -11.16 6.41
CA ALA A 57 5.42 -11.05 5.13
C ALA A 57 4.36 -12.14 4.97
N LYS A 58 4.72 -13.39 5.29
CA LYS A 58 3.81 -14.53 5.25
C LYS A 58 2.62 -14.36 6.20
N ALA A 59 2.88 -14.04 7.47
CA ALA A 59 1.82 -13.85 8.46
C ALA A 59 0.84 -12.74 8.05
N MET A 60 1.34 -11.64 7.48
CA MET A 60 0.50 -10.53 7.03
C MET A 60 -0.48 -10.96 5.93
N TYR A 61 0.00 -11.66 4.89
CA TYR A 61 -0.83 -12.04 3.75
C TYR A 61 -1.67 -13.29 3.98
N ASP A 62 -1.20 -14.23 4.79
CA ASP A 62 -1.98 -15.43 5.14
C ASP A 62 -3.13 -15.08 6.09
N ASN A 63 -3.01 -13.99 6.84
CA ASN A 63 -4.02 -13.52 7.80
C ASN A 63 -4.60 -12.15 7.41
N ILE A 64 -4.64 -11.85 6.10
CA ILE A 64 -5.05 -10.52 5.62
C ILE A 64 -6.49 -10.15 6.02
N ASP A 65 -7.36 -11.15 6.20
CA ASP A 65 -8.73 -10.95 6.67
C ASP A 65 -8.78 -10.36 8.09
N THR A 66 -7.80 -10.67 8.94
CA THR A 66 -7.65 -10.04 10.25
C THR A 66 -7.40 -8.54 10.12
N LEU A 67 -6.60 -8.11 9.13
CA LEU A 67 -6.37 -6.70 8.85
C LEU A 67 -7.64 -6.04 8.30
N TYR A 68 -8.35 -6.72 7.40
CA TYR A 68 -9.62 -6.24 6.83
C TYR A 68 -10.69 -6.04 7.90
N ALA A 69 -10.73 -6.91 8.92
CA ALA A 69 -11.63 -6.78 10.06
C ALA A 69 -11.22 -5.64 11.00
N ALA A 70 -9.92 -5.41 11.17
CA ALA A 70 -9.41 -4.35 12.05
C ALA A 70 -9.68 -2.94 11.52
N HIS A 71 -9.59 -2.71 10.21
CA HIS A 71 -9.80 -1.38 9.64
C HIS A 71 -10.27 -1.41 8.18
N ASN A 72 -11.28 -0.61 7.83
CA ASN A 72 -11.83 -0.56 6.46
C ASN A 72 -10.77 -0.22 5.39
N ALA A 73 -9.84 0.69 5.68
CA ALA A 73 -8.77 1.04 4.74
C ALA A 73 -7.83 -0.14 4.41
N ALA A 74 -7.72 -1.14 5.29
CA ALA A 74 -6.90 -2.31 5.04
C ALA A 74 -7.42 -3.12 3.84
N LYS A 75 -8.70 -2.99 3.46
CA LYS A 75 -9.27 -3.65 2.27
C LYS A 75 -8.58 -3.24 0.96
N ALA A 76 -7.84 -2.12 0.95
CA ALA A 76 -7.01 -1.69 -0.17
C ALA A 76 -5.70 -2.48 -0.30
N ILE A 77 -5.27 -3.21 0.74
CA ILE A 77 -4.08 -4.07 0.69
C ILE A 77 -4.43 -5.30 -0.16
N LYS A 78 -3.74 -5.43 -1.29
CA LYS A 78 -3.87 -6.53 -2.26
C LYS A 78 -2.51 -7.09 -2.59
N ARG A 79 -2.42 -8.42 -2.71
CA ARG A 79 -1.17 -9.13 -3.04
C ARG A 79 -0.54 -8.63 -4.33
N ASP A 80 -1.33 -8.41 -5.37
CA ASP A 80 -0.85 -7.95 -6.68
C ASP A 80 -0.21 -6.55 -6.65
N ASN A 81 -0.51 -5.75 -5.63
CA ASN A 81 0.05 -4.41 -5.44
C ASN A 81 1.25 -4.39 -4.48
N ALA A 82 1.62 -5.53 -3.87
CA ALA A 82 2.59 -5.62 -2.78
C ALA A 82 3.96 -5.00 -3.08
N ILE A 83 4.39 -5.08 -4.34
CA ILE A 83 5.73 -4.67 -4.80
C ILE A 83 5.68 -3.49 -5.78
N LYS A 84 4.48 -2.95 -6.04
CA LYS A 84 4.30 -1.90 -7.05
C LYS A 84 4.83 -0.57 -6.52
N GLY A 85 5.74 0.04 -7.27
CA GLY A 85 6.25 1.38 -6.97
C GLY A 85 7.13 1.44 -5.72
N MET A 86 7.87 0.37 -5.39
CA MET A 86 8.79 0.39 -4.24
C MET A 86 9.92 1.41 -4.45
N PRO A 87 10.15 2.33 -3.50
CA PRO A 87 11.26 3.28 -3.56
C PRO A 87 12.58 2.67 -3.06
N VAL A 88 12.54 1.49 -2.43
CA VAL A 88 13.69 0.80 -1.84
C VAL A 88 13.66 -0.69 -2.15
N PRO A 89 14.81 -1.40 -2.08
CA PRO A 89 14.85 -2.84 -2.30
C PRO A 89 14.01 -3.62 -1.29
N LEU A 90 13.54 -4.80 -1.70
CA LEU A 90 12.89 -5.74 -0.80
C LEU A 90 13.90 -6.36 0.16
N HIS A 91 13.45 -6.64 1.38
CA HIS A 91 14.19 -7.49 2.30
C HIS A 91 14.27 -8.93 1.75
N PRO A 92 15.43 -9.63 1.77
CA PRO A 92 15.54 -10.96 1.14
C PRO A 92 14.53 -11.98 1.66
N GLY A 93 14.27 -12.01 2.96
CA GLY A 93 13.16 -12.78 3.55
C GLY A 93 11.78 -12.50 2.96
N ALA A 94 11.41 -11.22 2.73
CA ALA A 94 10.12 -10.88 2.12
C ALA A 94 10.08 -11.22 0.63
N GLU A 95 11.19 -11.00 -0.09
CA GLU A 95 11.34 -11.40 -1.49
C GLU A 95 11.17 -12.92 -1.65
N ARG A 96 11.74 -13.72 -0.76
CA ARG A 96 11.57 -15.18 -0.72
C ARG A 96 10.10 -15.57 -0.64
N TYR A 97 9.32 -14.93 0.24
CA TYR A 97 7.88 -15.16 0.34
C TYR A 97 7.13 -14.76 -0.94
N TYR A 98 7.43 -13.58 -1.49
CA TYR A 98 6.77 -13.11 -2.71
C TYR A 98 7.07 -13.97 -3.95
N LYS A 99 8.27 -14.56 -4.05
CA LYS A 99 8.58 -15.57 -5.06
C LYS A 99 7.79 -16.87 -4.85
N GLU A 100 7.69 -17.34 -3.61
CA GLU A 100 6.93 -18.56 -3.26
C GLU A 100 5.46 -18.48 -3.68
N ILE A 101 4.83 -17.30 -3.50
CA ILE A 101 3.42 -17.08 -3.88
C ILE A 101 3.25 -16.58 -5.32
N GLY A 102 4.32 -16.56 -6.13
CA GLY A 102 4.27 -16.21 -7.55
C GLY A 102 4.08 -14.72 -7.87
N LEU A 103 4.28 -13.82 -6.90
CA LEU A 103 4.24 -12.36 -7.15
C LEU A 103 5.51 -11.83 -7.82
N ILE A 104 6.63 -12.52 -7.65
CA ILE A 104 7.92 -12.21 -8.27
C ILE A 104 8.40 -13.48 -8.99
N LYS A 105 8.93 -13.31 -10.21
CA LYS A 105 9.57 -14.39 -10.97
C LYS A 105 11.07 -14.44 -10.69
#